data_AF-A0A2X3E1Q0-F1
#
_entry.id   AF-A0A2X3E1Q0-F1
#
_cell.length_a   1.000
_cell.length_b   1.000
_cell.length_c   1.000
_cell.angle_alpha   90.00
_cell.angle_beta   90.00
_cell.angle_gamma   90.00
#
_symmetry.space_group_name_H-M   'P 1'
#
loop_
_entity.id
_entity.type
_entity.pdbx_description
1 polymer ?
#
loop_
_entity_poly.entity_id
_entity_poly.type
_entity_poly.pdbx_seq_one_letter_code
_entity_poly.pdbx_strand_id
1 'polypeptide(L)'
;MQQNKQQEIKTEQESTQTQKVKQTIDTNFIECKNPQAKDKHADKVLEDFEKDYGDIDKVINLINKEESKLEKPQEEPQQQKEQEQEEPNIDKQKNELERAMDSILNARGFIDIIKALYAIEKAMYELKIASKKPDPQQVQEEIKKNKDKPLTMDFLKESIQKLREGKNKIVEYSKNIKLERAFAKELGKDIQMHDLVTDKEAKSAYEKRIDKKLVEAKDKFPNLQENFPKMLKAATEIIKPPLQELGKTAIRTMAVGAGLSL
;
A
#
# COMPACT_ATOMS: atom_id res chain seq x y z
N MET A 1 27.41 -41.12 45.81
CA MET A 1 26.29 -41.18 44.85
C MET A 1 25.27 -40.06 45.10
N GLN A 2 25.67 -38.78 45.03
CA GLN A 2 24.74 -37.65 45.21
C GLN A 2 25.04 -36.45 44.30
N GLN A 3 25.85 -36.63 43.24
CA GLN A 3 26.17 -35.56 42.28
C GLN A 3 25.52 -35.76 40.89
N ASN A 4 24.90 -36.92 40.62
CA ASN A 4 24.28 -37.19 39.31
C ASN A 4 22.77 -36.88 39.21
N LYS A 5 22.10 -36.42 40.27
CA LYS A 5 20.65 -36.08 40.22
C LYS A 5 20.35 -34.60 39.99
N GLN A 6 21.34 -33.70 40.07
CA GLN A 6 21.14 -32.27 39.83
C GLN A 6 21.45 -31.83 38.38
N GLN A 7 22.07 -32.69 37.58
CA GLN A 7 22.31 -32.42 36.15
C GLN A 7 21.17 -32.91 35.25
N GLU A 8 20.31 -33.83 35.69
CA GLU A 8 19.13 -34.24 34.89
C GLU A 8 17.94 -33.29 35.02
N ILE A 9 17.82 -32.52 36.13
CA ILE A 9 16.68 -31.60 36.34
C ILE A 9 16.89 -30.25 35.61
N LYS A 10 18.14 -29.89 35.27
CA LYS A 10 18.41 -28.65 34.52
C LYS A 10 18.23 -28.80 33.01
N THR A 11 18.30 -30.02 32.48
CA THR A 11 18.19 -30.28 31.04
C THR A 11 16.73 -30.44 30.58
N GLU A 12 15.79 -30.70 31.50
CA GLU A 12 14.34 -30.77 31.19
C GLU A 12 13.61 -29.41 31.32
N GLN A 13 14.22 -28.39 31.93
CA GLN A 13 13.62 -27.05 32.02
C GLN A 13 14.10 -26.07 30.94
N GLU A 14 15.19 -26.37 30.22
CA GLU A 14 15.65 -25.56 29.08
C GLU A 14 15.04 -26.01 27.74
N SER A 15 14.43 -27.20 27.67
CA SER A 15 13.74 -27.68 26.45
C SER A 15 12.29 -27.18 26.31
N THR A 16 11.74 -26.50 27.32
CA THR A 16 10.41 -25.85 27.24
C THR A 16 10.48 -24.35 26.95
N GLN A 17 11.69 -23.80 26.75
CA GLN A 17 11.93 -22.38 26.45
C GLN A 17 12.27 -22.10 24.98
N THR A 18 12.27 -23.13 24.13
CA THR A 18 12.35 -22.98 22.68
C THR A 18 10.91 -22.91 22.12
N GLN A 19 10.58 -21.79 21.47
CA GLN A 19 9.34 -21.58 20.70
C GLN A 19 8.01 -21.46 21.47
N LYS A 20 7.94 -20.59 22.50
CA LYS A 20 6.74 -19.73 22.61
C LYS A 20 6.82 -18.64 21.54
N VAL A 21 6.71 -19.04 20.27
CA VAL A 21 6.46 -18.09 19.18
C VAL A 21 5.21 -17.32 19.61
N LYS A 22 5.33 -16.00 19.77
CA LYS A 22 4.21 -15.10 20.04
C LYS A 22 3.09 -15.41 19.04
N GLN A 23 2.12 -16.24 19.42
CA GLN A 23 0.90 -16.50 18.65
C GLN A 23 -0.02 -15.28 18.61
N THR A 24 0.38 -14.21 19.29
CA THR A 24 -0.35 -12.95 19.40
C THR A 24 -0.11 -12.08 18.18
N ILE A 25 -1.21 -11.71 17.52
CA ILE A 25 -1.27 -10.64 16.53
C ILE A 25 -1.35 -9.28 17.22
N ASP A 26 -0.88 -8.22 16.54
CA ASP A 26 -0.94 -6.86 17.08
C ASP A 26 -2.34 -6.26 16.93
N THR A 27 -3.02 -6.05 18.05
CA THR A 27 -4.38 -5.53 18.12
C THR A 27 -4.47 -4.00 18.13
N ASN A 28 -3.33 -3.29 18.17
CA ASN A 28 -3.32 -1.84 18.24
C ASN A 28 -3.48 -1.22 16.85
N PHE A 29 -4.54 -0.44 16.63
CA PHE A 29 -4.76 0.23 15.35
C PHE A 29 -4.23 1.66 15.39
N ILE A 30 -3.50 2.03 14.36
CA ILE A 30 -2.97 3.38 14.17
C ILE A 30 -3.99 4.23 13.41
N GLU A 31 -4.37 5.37 13.98
CA GLU A 31 -5.21 6.36 13.30
C GLU A 31 -4.35 7.46 12.68
N CYS A 32 -4.24 7.45 11.35
CA CYS A 32 -3.48 8.45 10.61
C CYS A 32 -4.32 9.71 10.33
N LYS A 33 -4.22 10.72 11.19
CA LYS A 33 -5.07 11.93 11.16
C LYS A 33 -4.77 12.93 10.04
N ASN A 34 -3.61 12.87 9.42
CA ASN A 34 -3.22 13.83 8.38
C ASN A 34 -2.45 13.17 7.23
N PRO A 35 -2.41 13.79 6.03
CA PRO A 35 -1.78 13.20 4.85
C PRO A 35 -0.30 12.83 5.04
N GLN A 36 0.45 13.62 5.81
CA GLN A 36 1.86 13.33 6.09
C GLN A 36 2.02 12.11 7.00
N ALA A 37 1.12 11.91 7.96
CA ALA A 37 1.09 10.71 8.79
C ALA A 37 0.68 9.49 7.98
N LYS A 38 -0.32 9.61 7.09
CA LYS A 38 -0.74 8.53 6.18
C LYS A 38 0.42 8.09 5.26
N ASP A 39 1.14 9.05 4.68
CA ASP A 39 2.33 8.80 3.84
C ASP A 39 3.45 8.06 4.60
N LYS A 40 3.88 8.59 5.75
CA LYS A 40 4.89 7.93 6.59
C LYS A 40 4.47 6.54 7.04
N HIS A 41 3.19 6.35 7.36
CA HIS A 41 2.66 5.06 7.77
C HIS A 41 2.66 4.06 6.62
N ALA A 42 2.27 4.47 5.41
CA ALA A 42 2.32 3.62 4.23
C ALA A 42 3.75 3.16 3.93
N ASP A 43 4.73 4.07 3.98
CA ASP A 43 6.15 3.73 3.79
C ASP A 43 6.64 2.74 4.85
N LYS A 44 6.30 2.99 6.12
CA LYS A 44 6.67 2.09 7.23
C LYS A 44 6.05 0.70 7.07
N VAL A 45 4.78 0.61 6.68
CA VAL A 45 4.11 -0.68 6.44
C VAL A 45 4.83 -1.48 5.36
N LEU A 46 5.24 -0.83 4.27
CA LEU A 46 5.96 -1.50 3.18
C LEU A 46 7.36 -1.95 3.62
N GLU A 47 8.07 -1.12 4.38
CA GLU A 47 9.38 -1.47 4.96
C GLU A 47 9.28 -2.63 5.96
N ASP A 48 8.31 -2.57 6.88
CA ASP A 48 8.05 -3.63 7.86
C ASP A 48 7.66 -4.94 7.14
N PHE A 49 6.89 -4.86 6.04
CA PHE A 49 6.53 -6.04 5.24
C PHE A 49 7.75 -6.68 4.55
N GLU A 50 8.61 -5.87 3.90
CA GLU A 50 9.83 -6.37 3.28
C GLU A 50 10.78 -7.01 4.31
N LYS A 51 10.84 -6.43 5.51
CA LYS A 51 11.68 -6.92 6.59
C LYS A 51 11.17 -8.23 7.19
N ASP A 52 9.88 -8.30 7.51
CA ASP A 52 9.30 -9.45 8.23
C ASP A 52 8.90 -10.59 7.27
N TYR A 53 8.63 -10.26 6.00
CA TYR A 53 8.12 -11.16 4.96
C TYR A 53 8.91 -11.10 3.65
N GLY A 54 10.22 -10.81 3.70
CA GLY A 54 11.04 -10.58 2.50
C GLY A 54 11.13 -11.75 1.50
N ASP A 55 10.92 -12.98 1.92
CA ASP A 55 10.78 -14.16 1.04
C ASP A 55 9.45 -14.13 0.26
N ILE A 56 8.35 -13.83 0.94
CA ILE A 56 7.04 -13.59 0.31
C ILE A 56 7.12 -12.36 -0.61
N ASP A 57 7.81 -11.30 -0.18
CA ASP A 57 7.99 -10.08 -0.96
C ASP A 57 8.70 -10.35 -2.29
N LYS A 58 9.75 -11.17 -2.26
CA LYS A 58 10.46 -11.64 -3.47
C LYS A 58 9.52 -12.35 -4.42
N VAL A 59 8.67 -13.26 -3.93
CA VAL A 59 7.69 -13.96 -4.76
C VAL A 59 6.70 -12.98 -5.39
N ILE A 60 6.15 -12.04 -4.61
CA ILE A 60 5.24 -11.01 -5.12
C ILE A 60 5.92 -10.19 -6.24
N ASN A 61 7.20 -9.84 -6.05
CA ASN A 61 7.96 -9.08 -7.03
C ASN A 61 8.26 -9.89 -8.30
N LEU A 62 8.48 -11.21 -8.20
CA LEU A 62 8.61 -12.10 -9.36
C LEU A 62 7.30 -12.15 -10.16
N ILE A 63 6.16 -12.36 -9.49
CA ILE A 63 4.83 -12.38 -10.12
C ILE A 63 4.55 -11.04 -10.82
N ASN A 64 4.77 -9.91 -10.14
CA ASN A 64 4.57 -8.58 -10.73
C ASN A 64 5.48 -8.36 -11.97
N LYS A 65 6.74 -8.84 -11.94
CA LYS A 65 7.65 -8.74 -13.09
C LYS A 65 7.18 -9.59 -14.28
N GLU A 66 6.63 -10.77 -14.04
CA GLU A 66 6.07 -11.62 -15.10
C GLU A 66 4.88 -10.94 -15.77
N GLU A 67 3.95 -10.38 -14.99
CA GLU A 67 2.78 -9.67 -15.54
C GLU A 67 3.15 -8.39 -16.30
N SER A 68 4.06 -7.57 -15.77
CA SER A 68 4.51 -6.36 -16.46
C SER A 68 5.25 -6.66 -17.79
N LYS A 69 5.81 -7.86 -17.96
CA LYS A 69 6.39 -8.31 -19.23
C LYS A 69 5.33 -8.77 -20.24
N LEU A 70 4.21 -9.30 -19.76
CA LEU A 70 3.06 -9.70 -20.58
C LEU A 70 2.22 -8.48 -21.03
N GLU A 71 2.20 -7.41 -20.23
CA GLU A 71 1.46 -6.17 -20.53
C GLU A 71 2.18 -5.20 -21.47
N LYS A 72 3.47 -5.40 -21.77
CA LYS A 72 4.11 -4.62 -22.84
C LYS A 72 3.48 -5.01 -24.17
N PRO A 73 2.84 -4.09 -24.92
CA PRO A 73 2.56 -4.33 -26.32
C PRO A 73 3.87 -4.71 -26.99
N GLN A 74 3.86 -5.79 -27.77
CA GLN A 74 4.88 -5.98 -28.79
C GLN A 74 4.78 -4.78 -29.75
N GLU A 75 5.45 -3.68 -29.41
CA GLU A 75 5.74 -2.65 -30.39
C GLU A 75 6.62 -3.29 -31.47
N GLU A 76 6.18 -3.12 -32.72
CA GLU A 76 6.77 -3.70 -33.93
C GLU A 76 8.31 -3.56 -33.95
N PRO A 77 9.04 -4.56 -34.48
CA PRO A 77 10.48 -4.50 -34.52
C PRO A 77 10.94 -3.48 -35.57
N GLN A 78 11.27 -2.27 -35.14
CA GLN A 78 12.13 -1.38 -35.93
C GLN A 78 13.58 -1.85 -35.80
N GLN A 79 14.21 -2.00 -36.96
CA GLN A 79 15.52 -2.57 -37.20
C GLN A 79 16.66 -1.85 -36.45
N GLN A 80 17.70 -2.65 -36.16
CA GLN A 80 19.09 -2.30 -35.80
C GLN A 80 19.40 -2.05 -34.32
N LYS A 81 19.85 -3.12 -33.64
CA LYS A 81 21.27 -3.33 -33.32
C LYS A 81 21.51 -4.75 -32.81
N GLU A 82 22.61 -5.35 -33.27
CA GLU A 82 23.25 -6.52 -32.64
C GLU A 82 23.60 -6.15 -31.19
N GLN A 83 22.70 -6.48 -30.28
CA GLN A 83 23.02 -6.86 -28.92
C GLN A 83 22.40 -8.23 -28.76
N GLU A 84 23.18 -9.19 -28.27
CA GLU A 84 22.69 -10.50 -27.85
C GLU A 84 21.44 -10.31 -26.98
N GLN A 85 20.28 -10.40 -27.62
CA GLN A 85 19.00 -10.44 -26.94
C GLN A 85 18.95 -11.83 -26.34
N GLU A 86 19.38 -11.96 -25.08
CA GLU A 86 18.93 -13.06 -24.25
C GLU A 86 17.40 -13.04 -24.31
N GLU A 87 16.82 -13.95 -25.09
CA GLU A 87 15.41 -14.29 -24.97
C GLU A 87 15.13 -14.49 -23.47
N PRO A 88 14.17 -13.76 -22.88
CA PRO A 88 13.87 -13.93 -21.49
C PRO A 88 13.40 -15.36 -21.33
N ASN A 89 14.22 -16.17 -20.66
CA ASN A 89 13.94 -17.56 -20.46
C ASN A 89 12.79 -17.67 -19.46
N ILE A 90 11.55 -17.63 -19.98
CA ILE A 90 10.29 -17.72 -19.23
C ILE A 90 10.32 -18.98 -18.35
N ASP A 91 10.96 -20.05 -18.83
CA ASP A 91 11.13 -21.29 -18.08
C ASP A 91 12.07 -21.12 -16.88
N LYS A 92 13.14 -20.30 -16.97
CA LYS A 92 13.97 -19.96 -15.80
C LYS A 92 13.18 -19.16 -14.76
N GLN A 93 12.32 -18.23 -15.18
CA GLN A 93 11.53 -17.41 -14.24
C GLN A 93 10.43 -18.22 -13.53
N LYS A 94 9.72 -19.08 -14.28
CA LYS A 94 8.76 -20.03 -13.69
C LYS A 94 9.44 -20.99 -12.72
N ASN A 95 10.60 -21.55 -13.09
CA ASN A 95 11.40 -22.38 -12.20
C ASN A 95 11.90 -21.62 -10.95
N GLU A 96 12.24 -20.34 -11.09
CA GLU A 96 12.61 -19.49 -9.95
C GLU A 96 11.42 -19.22 -9.02
N LEU A 97 10.24 -18.96 -9.58
CA LEU A 97 9.00 -18.77 -8.84
C LEU A 97 8.61 -20.03 -8.08
N GLU A 98 8.62 -21.20 -8.72
CA GLU A 98 8.32 -22.49 -8.07
C GLU A 98 9.30 -22.78 -6.93
N ARG A 99 10.60 -22.57 -7.15
CA ARG A 99 11.62 -22.73 -6.10
C ARG A 99 11.42 -21.76 -4.94
N ALA A 100 11.03 -20.51 -5.21
CA ALA A 100 10.77 -19.52 -4.17
C ALA A 100 9.51 -19.89 -3.36
N MET A 101 8.46 -20.39 -4.02
CA MET A 101 7.26 -20.92 -3.37
C MET A 101 7.57 -22.13 -2.48
N ASP A 102 8.35 -23.09 -2.98
CA ASP A 102 8.79 -24.25 -2.20
C ASP A 102 9.67 -23.83 -1.02
N SER A 103 10.52 -22.81 -1.18
CA SER A 103 11.32 -22.26 -0.08
C SER A 103 10.42 -21.70 1.03
N ILE A 104 9.34 -21.00 0.70
CA ILE A 104 8.39 -20.48 1.71
C ILE A 104 7.66 -21.64 2.37
N LEU A 105 7.22 -22.64 1.60
CA LEU A 105 6.52 -23.83 2.11
C LEU A 105 7.36 -24.58 3.17
N ASN A 106 8.68 -24.59 3.00
CA ASN A 106 9.62 -25.24 3.92
C ASN A 106 10.06 -24.35 5.09
N ALA A 107 10.07 -23.02 4.92
CA ALA A 107 10.59 -22.08 5.91
C ALA A 107 9.52 -21.48 6.84
N ARG A 108 8.25 -21.43 6.39
CA ARG A 108 7.15 -20.78 7.12
C ARG A 108 6.03 -21.74 7.44
N GLY A 109 5.39 -21.50 8.58
CA GLY A 109 4.18 -22.23 8.98
C GLY A 109 2.90 -21.53 8.51
N PHE A 110 1.78 -22.27 8.60
CA PHE A 110 0.44 -21.73 8.37
C PHE A 110 0.18 -20.42 9.14
N ILE A 111 0.62 -20.37 10.40
CA ILE A 111 0.45 -19.21 11.28
C ILE A 111 1.17 -17.97 10.75
N ASP A 112 2.35 -18.11 10.14
CA ASP A 112 3.11 -16.97 9.63
C ASP A 112 2.41 -16.33 8.44
N ILE A 113 1.79 -17.15 7.58
CA ILE A 113 1.01 -16.68 6.43
C ILE A 113 -0.27 -15.96 6.89
N ILE A 114 -0.98 -16.49 7.88
CA ILE A 114 -2.16 -15.82 8.47
C ILE A 114 -1.78 -14.47 9.10
N LYS A 115 -0.63 -14.41 9.78
CA LYS A 115 -0.12 -13.15 10.34
C LYS A 115 0.21 -12.13 9.25
N ALA A 116 0.82 -12.56 8.15
CA ALA A 116 1.10 -11.69 7.01
C ALA A 116 -0.20 -11.13 6.43
N LEU A 117 -1.22 -11.98 6.24
CA LEU A 117 -2.53 -11.58 5.73
C LEU A 117 -3.18 -10.54 6.64
N TYR A 118 -3.21 -10.82 7.94
CA TYR A 118 -3.73 -9.88 8.93
C TYR A 118 -2.98 -8.55 8.96
N ALA A 119 -1.64 -8.57 8.87
CA ALA A 119 -0.84 -7.36 8.85
C ALA A 119 -1.18 -6.45 7.66
N ILE A 120 -1.34 -7.04 6.47
CA ILE A 120 -1.75 -6.29 5.26
C ILE A 120 -3.19 -5.79 5.37
N GLU A 121 -4.14 -6.60 5.83
CA GLU A 121 -5.54 -6.17 6.05
C GLU A 121 -5.64 -5.01 7.05
N LYS A 122 -4.89 -5.13 8.15
CA LYS A 122 -4.79 -4.09 9.18
C LYS A 122 -4.24 -2.80 8.58
N ALA A 123 -3.14 -2.87 7.85
CA ALA A 123 -2.54 -1.69 7.21
C ALA A 123 -3.50 -1.02 6.22
N MET A 124 -4.20 -1.81 5.38
CA MET A 124 -5.22 -1.27 4.47
C MET A 124 -6.33 -0.54 5.23
N TYR A 125 -6.77 -1.05 6.37
CA TYR A 125 -7.77 -0.38 7.20
C TYR A 125 -7.23 0.91 7.84
N GLU A 126 -6.01 0.89 8.39
CA GLU A 126 -5.36 2.06 9.00
C GLU A 126 -5.14 3.20 8.01
N LEU A 127 -4.83 2.86 6.75
CA LEU A 127 -4.67 3.80 5.64
C LEU A 127 -6.00 4.21 4.97
N LYS A 128 -7.15 3.68 5.44
CA LYS A 128 -8.49 3.90 4.88
C LYS A 128 -8.64 3.41 3.42
N ILE A 129 -7.80 2.47 3.00
CA ILE A 129 -7.94 1.73 1.73
C ILE A 129 -9.07 0.69 1.86
N ALA A 130 -9.21 0.08 3.04
CA ALA A 130 -10.29 -0.85 3.37
C ALA A 130 -11.27 -0.22 4.37
N SER A 131 -12.57 -0.42 4.14
CA SER A 131 -13.64 0.05 5.03
C SER A 131 -13.85 -0.86 6.25
N LYS A 132 -13.63 -2.16 6.08
CA LYS A 132 -13.82 -3.16 7.13
C LYS A 132 -12.60 -3.22 8.04
N LYS A 133 -12.83 -3.03 9.34
CA LYS A 133 -11.80 -3.27 10.37
C LYS A 133 -11.59 -4.78 10.49
N PRO A 134 -10.36 -5.31 10.36
CA PRO A 134 -10.10 -6.72 10.59
C PRO A 134 -10.31 -7.04 12.07
N ASP A 135 -10.94 -8.18 12.34
CA ASP A 135 -11.25 -8.63 13.70
C ASP A 135 -10.09 -9.48 14.25
N PRO A 136 -9.34 -8.99 15.26
CA PRO A 136 -8.26 -9.77 15.84
C PRO A 136 -8.74 -11.06 16.51
N GLN A 137 -9.97 -11.11 17.04
CA GLN A 137 -10.48 -12.32 17.69
C GLN A 137 -10.69 -13.44 16.68
N GLN A 138 -11.33 -13.11 15.54
CA GLN A 138 -11.51 -14.05 14.43
C GLN A 138 -10.18 -14.65 13.96
N VAL A 139 -9.14 -13.82 13.79
CA VAL A 139 -7.82 -14.29 13.35
C VAL A 139 -7.15 -15.17 14.41
N GLN A 140 -7.28 -14.82 15.70
CA GLN A 140 -6.76 -15.67 16.79
C GLN A 140 -7.46 -17.02 16.85
N GLU A 141 -8.76 -17.08 16.61
CA GLU A 141 -9.51 -18.34 16.52
C GLU A 141 -9.05 -19.18 15.33
N GLU A 142 -8.82 -18.55 14.18
CA GLU A 142 -8.29 -19.23 12.99
C GLU A 142 -6.87 -19.79 13.23
N ILE A 143 -6.00 -19.03 13.88
CA ILE A 143 -4.67 -19.51 14.30
C ILE A 143 -4.81 -20.71 15.24
N LYS A 144 -5.68 -20.64 16.25
CA LYS A 144 -5.89 -21.76 17.20
C LYS A 144 -6.42 -23.01 16.51
N LYS A 145 -7.37 -22.86 15.58
CA LYS A 145 -8.01 -23.97 14.84
C LYS A 145 -7.03 -24.67 13.89
N ASN A 146 -6.05 -23.96 13.37
CA ASN A 146 -5.14 -24.47 12.34
C ASN A 146 -3.68 -24.59 12.82
N LYS A 147 -3.41 -24.46 14.12
CA LYS A 147 -2.05 -24.43 14.68
C LYS A 147 -1.20 -25.65 14.33
N ASP A 148 -1.83 -26.82 14.18
CA ASP A 148 -1.17 -28.11 13.92
C ASP A 148 -1.27 -28.51 12.43
N LYS A 149 -1.87 -27.68 11.58
CA LYS A 149 -2.02 -27.99 10.16
C LYS A 149 -0.74 -27.63 9.40
N PRO A 150 -0.25 -28.49 8.50
CA PRO A 150 0.83 -28.13 7.61
C PRO A 150 0.38 -27.02 6.66
N LEU A 151 1.33 -26.17 6.28
CA LEU A 151 1.12 -25.23 5.18
C LEU A 151 1.00 -26.04 3.88
N THR A 152 -0.04 -25.76 3.08
CA THR A 152 -0.24 -26.40 1.77
C THR A 152 0.11 -25.43 0.66
N MET A 153 0.55 -25.96 -0.48
CA MET A 153 0.88 -25.15 -1.66
C MET A 153 -0.33 -24.34 -2.15
N ASP A 154 -1.52 -24.93 -2.13
CA ASP A 154 -2.75 -24.26 -2.57
C ASP A 154 -3.09 -23.06 -1.68
N PHE A 155 -3.03 -23.24 -0.36
CA PHE A 155 -3.26 -22.15 0.58
C PHE A 155 -2.18 -21.08 0.45
N LEU A 156 -0.92 -21.46 0.24
CA LEU A 156 0.18 -20.53 0.03
C LEU A 156 -0.04 -19.68 -1.24
N LYS A 157 -0.44 -20.29 -2.36
CA LYS A 157 -0.76 -19.58 -3.61
C LYS A 157 -1.89 -18.58 -3.43
N GLU A 158 -3.00 -18.99 -2.81
CA GLU A 158 -4.13 -18.11 -2.54
C GLU A 158 -3.73 -16.94 -1.62
N SER A 159 -2.96 -17.24 -0.58
CA SER A 159 -2.49 -16.24 0.37
C SER A 159 -1.54 -15.23 -0.27
N ILE A 160 -0.60 -15.69 -1.10
CA ILE A 160 0.32 -14.81 -1.81
C ILE A 160 -0.43 -13.90 -2.78
N GLN A 161 -1.46 -14.39 -3.46
CA GLN A 161 -2.30 -13.55 -4.31
C GLN A 161 -2.99 -12.44 -3.49
N LYS A 162 -3.57 -12.76 -2.34
CA LYS A 162 -4.19 -11.75 -1.45
C LYS A 162 -3.18 -10.75 -0.90
N LEU A 163 -2.01 -11.24 -0.47
CA LEU A 163 -0.91 -10.39 0.02
C LEU A 163 -0.42 -9.44 -1.06
N ARG A 164 -0.26 -9.94 -2.28
CA ARG A 164 0.09 -9.17 -3.46
C ARG A 164 -0.92 -8.07 -3.75
N GLU A 165 -2.20 -8.41 -3.83
CA GLU A 165 -3.27 -7.44 -4.08
C GLU A 165 -3.30 -6.34 -3.02
N GLY A 166 -3.20 -6.72 -1.73
CA GLY A 166 -3.15 -5.76 -0.63
C GLY A 166 -1.91 -4.88 -0.64
N LYS A 167 -0.72 -5.47 -0.86
CA LYS A 167 0.55 -4.75 -0.98
C LYS A 167 0.50 -3.76 -2.15
N ASN A 168 0.03 -4.19 -3.33
CA ASN A 168 -0.06 -3.34 -4.51
C ASN A 168 -0.98 -2.13 -4.28
N LYS A 169 -2.12 -2.31 -3.59
CA LYS A 169 -2.99 -1.19 -3.18
C LYS A 169 -2.28 -0.22 -2.24
N ILE A 170 -1.48 -0.70 -1.29
CA ILE A 170 -0.71 0.15 -0.38
C ILE A 170 0.40 0.90 -1.13
N VAL A 171 1.08 0.26 -2.09
CA VAL A 171 2.08 0.89 -2.96
C VAL A 171 1.45 2.00 -3.80
N GLU A 172 0.33 1.72 -4.45
CA GLU A 172 -0.40 2.72 -5.24
C GLU A 172 -0.88 3.88 -4.37
N TYR A 173 -1.40 3.58 -3.19
CA TYR A 173 -1.78 4.58 -2.19
C TYR A 173 -0.59 5.47 -1.79
N SER A 174 0.57 4.88 -1.44
CA SER A 174 1.80 5.62 -1.07
C SER A 174 2.25 6.55 -2.21
N LYS A 175 2.20 6.08 -3.46
CA LYS A 175 2.49 6.90 -4.64
C LYS A 175 1.52 8.08 -4.75
N ASN A 176 0.22 7.83 -4.65
CA ASN A 176 -0.81 8.85 -4.81
C ASN A 176 -0.76 9.91 -3.71
N ILE A 177 -0.61 9.51 -2.44
CA ILE A 177 -0.53 10.47 -1.32
C ILE A 177 0.72 11.36 -1.42
N LYS A 178 1.85 10.83 -1.91
CA LYS A 178 3.08 11.63 -2.17
C LYS A 178 2.85 12.68 -3.25
N LEU A 179 2.21 12.30 -4.35
CA LEU A 179 1.88 13.23 -5.43
C LEU A 179 0.88 14.30 -4.96
N GLU A 180 -0.16 13.91 -4.21
CA GLU A 180 -1.13 14.84 -3.62
C GLU A 180 -0.47 15.85 -2.67
N ARG A 181 0.47 15.39 -1.82
CA ARG A 181 1.24 16.26 -0.93
C ARG A 181 2.11 17.25 -1.70
N ALA A 182 2.77 16.80 -2.78
CA ALA A 182 3.57 17.66 -3.63
C ALA A 182 2.69 18.73 -4.30
N PHE A 183 1.56 18.32 -4.87
CA PHE A 183 0.57 19.22 -5.46
C PHE A 183 0.05 20.24 -4.45
N ALA A 184 -0.37 19.80 -3.26
CA ALA A 184 -0.89 20.68 -2.22
C ALA A 184 0.15 21.71 -1.77
N LYS A 185 1.43 21.34 -1.72
CA LYS A 185 2.53 22.28 -1.42
C LYS A 185 2.69 23.33 -2.51
N GLU A 186 2.62 22.95 -3.77
CA GLU A 186 2.73 23.89 -4.88
C GLU A 186 1.52 24.83 -4.97
N LEU A 187 0.31 24.28 -4.86
CA LEU A 187 -0.91 25.07 -4.87
C LEU A 187 -0.98 26.02 -3.66
N GLY A 188 -0.54 25.56 -2.49
CA GLY A 188 -0.42 26.40 -1.31
C GLY A 188 0.52 27.59 -1.50
N LYS A 189 1.62 27.43 -2.26
CA LYS A 189 2.51 28.56 -2.61
C LYS A 189 1.82 29.55 -3.54
N ASP A 190 1.09 29.08 -4.55
CA ASP A 190 0.39 29.98 -5.46
C ASP A 190 -0.71 30.78 -4.74
N ILE A 191 -1.44 30.16 -3.80
CA ILE A 191 -2.41 30.83 -2.92
C ILE A 191 -1.70 31.92 -2.08
N GLN A 192 -0.60 31.57 -1.41
CA GLN A 192 0.16 32.55 -0.61
C GLN A 192 0.68 33.72 -1.45
N MET A 193 1.20 33.45 -2.65
CA MET A 193 1.70 34.49 -3.54
C MET A 193 0.56 35.38 -4.06
N HIS A 194 -0.61 34.82 -4.37
CA HIS A 194 -1.80 35.60 -4.69
C HIS A 194 -2.15 36.59 -3.57
N ASP A 195 -2.11 36.14 -2.31
CA ASP A 195 -2.48 36.95 -1.15
C ASP A 195 -1.45 38.06 -0.85
N LEU A 196 -0.17 37.79 -1.11
CA LEU A 196 0.93 38.73 -0.85
C LEU A 196 1.09 39.82 -1.93
N VAL A 197 0.76 39.50 -3.17
CA VAL A 197 0.95 40.42 -4.30
C VAL A 197 -0.13 41.49 -4.29
N THR A 198 0.25 42.76 -4.44
CA THR A 198 -0.69 43.89 -4.52
C THR A 198 -1.07 44.26 -5.95
N ASP A 199 -0.22 43.92 -6.92
CA ASP A 199 -0.42 44.22 -8.33
C ASP A 199 -1.58 43.40 -8.94
N LYS A 200 -2.42 44.07 -9.72
CA LYS A 200 -3.65 43.49 -10.27
C LYS A 200 -3.38 42.46 -11.36
N GLU A 201 -2.38 42.69 -12.22
CA GLU A 201 -2.04 41.78 -13.31
C GLU A 201 -1.43 40.50 -12.76
N ALA A 202 -0.50 40.64 -11.81
CA ALA A 202 0.12 39.51 -11.13
C ALA A 202 -0.90 38.70 -10.30
N LYS A 203 -1.86 39.34 -9.60
CA LYS A 203 -2.98 38.63 -8.97
C LYS A 203 -3.77 37.81 -9.98
N SER A 204 -4.15 38.40 -11.12
CA SER A 204 -4.88 37.69 -12.17
C SER A 204 -4.09 36.52 -12.77
N ALA A 205 -2.76 36.62 -12.86
CA ALA A 205 -1.92 35.51 -13.30
C ALA A 205 -1.94 34.34 -12.30
N TYR A 206 -1.92 34.61 -10.99
CA TYR A 206 -2.09 33.57 -9.97
C TYR A 206 -3.49 32.96 -9.97
N GLU A 207 -4.55 33.76 -10.15
CA GLU A 207 -5.93 33.26 -10.32
C GLU A 207 -5.99 32.22 -11.45
N LYS A 208 -5.43 32.53 -12.63
CA LYS A 208 -5.39 31.60 -13.79
C LYS A 208 -4.57 30.34 -13.52
N ARG A 209 -3.44 30.47 -12.81
CA ARG A 209 -2.57 29.32 -12.47
C ARG A 209 -3.26 28.39 -11.48
N ILE A 210 -3.90 28.94 -10.46
CA ILE A 210 -4.67 28.20 -9.45
C ILE A 210 -5.81 27.43 -10.15
N ASP A 211 -6.57 28.10 -11.02
CA ASP A 211 -7.66 27.48 -11.79
C ASP A 211 -7.16 26.31 -12.65
N LYS A 212 -6.08 26.52 -13.43
CA LYS A 212 -5.47 25.45 -14.25
C LYS A 212 -5.04 24.24 -13.40
N LYS A 213 -4.40 24.48 -12.24
CA LYS A 213 -3.96 23.41 -11.34
C LYS A 213 -5.13 22.63 -10.75
N LEU A 214 -6.24 23.30 -10.41
CA LEU A 214 -7.44 22.62 -9.92
C LEU A 214 -8.10 21.74 -11.00
N VAL A 215 -8.12 22.21 -12.26
CA VAL A 215 -8.62 21.40 -13.39
C VAL A 215 -7.77 20.13 -13.57
N GLU A 216 -6.45 20.26 -13.56
CA GLU A 216 -5.54 19.12 -13.69
C GLU A 216 -5.60 18.13 -12.51
N ALA A 217 -5.96 18.62 -11.32
CA ALA A 217 -6.02 17.81 -10.12
C ALA A 217 -7.14 16.77 -10.14
N LYS A 218 -8.25 17.06 -10.85
CA LYS A 218 -9.44 16.20 -10.90
C LYS A 218 -9.13 14.78 -11.36
N ASP A 219 -8.33 14.66 -12.40
CA ASP A 219 -8.06 13.37 -13.03
C ASP A 219 -6.84 12.67 -12.40
N LYS A 220 -5.99 13.42 -11.70
CA LYS A 220 -4.70 12.93 -11.18
C LYS A 220 -4.74 12.57 -9.69
N PHE A 221 -5.66 13.18 -8.92
CA PHE A 221 -5.63 13.12 -7.45
C PHE A 221 -7.00 12.79 -6.84
N PRO A 222 -7.40 11.51 -6.83
CA PRO A 222 -8.74 11.10 -6.43
C PRO A 222 -9.08 11.41 -4.96
N ASN A 223 -8.09 11.48 -4.06
CA ASN A 223 -8.33 11.68 -2.62
C ASN A 223 -7.98 13.10 -2.16
N LEU A 224 -7.66 14.01 -3.08
CA LEU A 224 -7.22 15.38 -2.75
C LEU A 224 -8.27 16.13 -1.92
N GLN A 225 -9.56 15.90 -2.18
CA GLN A 225 -10.66 16.53 -1.46
C GLN A 225 -10.73 16.10 0.00
N GLU A 226 -10.53 14.80 0.27
CA GLU A 226 -10.50 14.28 1.64
C GLU A 226 -9.24 14.73 2.37
N ASN A 227 -8.09 14.67 1.69
CA ASN A 227 -6.79 14.90 2.31
C ASN A 227 -6.47 16.39 2.53
N PHE A 228 -6.97 17.29 1.67
CA PHE A 228 -6.63 18.73 1.71
C PHE A 228 -7.85 19.68 1.57
N PRO A 229 -8.93 19.51 2.36
CA PRO A 229 -10.18 20.27 2.18
C PRO A 229 -10.02 21.78 2.39
N LYS A 230 -9.19 22.20 3.36
CA LYS A 230 -8.95 23.64 3.65
C LYS A 230 -8.23 24.35 2.50
N MET A 231 -7.26 23.67 1.89
CA MET A 231 -6.49 24.21 0.78
C MET A 231 -7.37 24.37 -0.46
N LEU A 232 -8.21 23.38 -0.77
CA LEU A 232 -9.13 23.47 -1.90
C LEU A 232 -10.17 24.58 -1.71
N LYS A 233 -10.67 24.75 -0.48
CA LYS A 233 -11.59 25.86 -0.16
C LYS A 233 -10.93 27.21 -0.45
N ALA A 234 -9.71 27.44 0.04
CA ALA A 234 -8.96 28.67 -0.22
C ALA A 234 -8.70 28.89 -1.72
N ALA A 235 -8.29 27.85 -2.44
CA ALA A 235 -8.09 27.91 -3.89
C ALA A 235 -9.37 28.31 -4.64
N THR A 236 -10.52 27.75 -4.22
CA THR A 236 -11.83 28.02 -4.85
C THR A 236 -12.33 29.44 -4.58
N GLU A 237 -12.05 29.99 -3.39
CA GLU A 237 -12.42 31.36 -3.02
C GLU A 237 -11.66 32.42 -3.83
N ILE A 238 -10.44 32.11 -4.29
CA ILE A 238 -9.63 32.99 -5.15
C ILE A 238 -10.18 33.07 -6.59
N ILE A 239 -10.79 31.99 -7.09
CA ILE A 239 -11.26 31.92 -8.47
C ILE A 239 -12.59 32.67 -8.63
N LYS A 240 -12.65 33.62 -9.58
CA LYS A 240 -13.86 34.44 -9.88
C LYS A 240 -14.89 33.70 -10.75
N PRO A 241 -16.19 34.09 -10.71
CA PRO A 241 -17.29 33.39 -11.39
C PRO A 241 -17.12 32.96 -12.87
N PRO A 242 -16.56 33.76 -13.80
CA PRO A 242 -16.35 33.28 -15.17
C PRO A 242 -15.25 32.21 -15.30
N LEU A 243 -14.31 32.14 -14.35
CA LEU A 243 -13.34 31.05 -14.20
C LEU A 243 -13.92 29.90 -13.35
N GLN A 244 -14.87 30.21 -12.45
CA GLN A 244 -15.61 29.20 -11.71
C GLN A 244 -16.53 28.36 -12.60
N GLU A 245 -16.89 28.71 -13.84
CA GLU A 245 -17.63 27.75 -14.68
C GLU A 245 -16.74 26.57 -15.11
N LEU A 246 -15.44 26.82 -15.30
CA LEU A 246 -14.41 25.79 -15.49
C LEU A 246 -14.11 25.04 -14.16
N GLY A 247 -14.08 25.76 -13.02
CA GLY A 247 -13.87 25.16 -11.70
C GLY A 247 -15.10 24.48 -11.04
N LYS A 248 -16.34 24.92 -11.32
CA LYS A 248 -17.59 24.37 -10.76
C LYS A 248 -18.02 23.10 -11.48
N THR A 249 -17.78 23.00 -12.79
CA THR A 249 -17.88 21.70 -13.48
C THR A 249 -16.80 20.71 -12.98
N ALA A 250 -15.74 21.20 -12.33
CA ALA A 250 -14.71 20.37 -11.70
C ALA A 250 -15.03 19.94 -10.25
N ILE A 251 -15.77 20.74 -9.46
CA ILE A 251 -16.07 20.43 -8.03
C ILE A 251 -17.50 19.90 -7.81
N ARG A 252 -18.49 20.30 -8.62
CA ARG A 252 -19.92 20.04 -8.33
C ARG A 252 -20.43 18.65 -8.72
N THR A 253 -19.64 17.83 -9.42
CA THR A 253 -20.00 16.42 -9.71
C THR A 253 -19.62 15.44 -8.60
N MET A 254 -19.02 15.87 -7.49
CA MET A 254 -18.72 15.01 -6.33
C MET A 254 -19.71 15.16 -5.16
N ALA A 255 -20.84 15.84 -5.38
CA ALA A 255 -21.93 15.95 -4.41
C ALA A 255 -23.26 15.45 -4.98
N VAL A 256 -23.28 14.27 -5.62
CA VAL A 256 -24.50 13.45 -5.76
C VAL A 256 -24.12 11.97 -5.66
N GLY A 257 -24.00 11.49 -4.43
CA GLY A 257 -23.78 10.08 -4.12
C GLY A 257 -24.22 9.73 -2.70
N ALA A 258 -25.15 10.51 -2.14
CA ALA A 258 -25.81 10.19 -0.88
C ALA A 258 -27.22 10.77 -0.92
N GLY A 259 -28.21 9.89 -1.10
CA GLY A 259 -29.60 10.17 -0.77
C GLY A 259 -30.53 10.47 -1.93
N LEU A 260 -31.07 9.43 -2.55
CA LEU A 260 -32.53 9.32 -2.75
C LEU A 260 -32.90 7.84 -2.79
N SER A 261 -33.65 7.45 -1.76
CA SER A 261 -34.23 6.15 -1.52
C SER A 261 -35.37 5.85 -2.51
N LEU A 262 -35.40 4.63 -3.04
CA LEU A 262 -36.47 3.62 -2.85
C LEU A 262 -36.00 2.29 -3.45
#